data_AF-A0A179FEM6-F1
#
_entry.id   AF-A0A179FEM6-F1
#
_cell.length_a   1.000
_cell.length_b   1.000
_cell.length_c   1.000
_cell.angle_alpha   90.00
_cell.angle_beta   90.00
_cell.angle_gamma   90.00
#
_symmetry.space_group_name_H-M   'P 1'
#
loop_
_entity.id
_entity.type
_entity.pdbx_description
1 polymer ?
#
loop_
_entity_poly.entity_id
_entity_poly.type
_entity_poly.pdbx_seq_one_letter_code
_entity_poly.pdbx_strand_id
1 'polypeptide(L)'
;MALYKDHPLHHTDSIRLLTVHADNTAGDINVSIRTARLSAKPSFTALSYTWGSPVDERHPSYRKYDMLKYHISCAGERIAIYQNLFEALVQLRETQEQSPLWVDAICIDQRNDEERNHQLLLMPSIYHQASWVVIWLGRSDAANNGAIQTLNRLQDRILLASLSVNDDSACHTGRGGPRAIESLLIWVTQDNHKGVGYTTTSRGQN
;
A
#
# COMPACT_ATOMS: atom_id res chain seq x y z
N MET A 1 3.96 -22.88 -1.22
CA MET A 1 3.25 -22.54 -2.48
C MET A 1 4.31 -22.45 -3.57
N ALA A 2 4.05 -22.83 -4.83
CA ALA A 2 5.11 -22.79 -5.85
C ALA A 2 5.53 -21.35 -6.14
N LEU A 3 4.61 -20.39 -6.00
CA LEU A 3 4.86 -18.94 -6.10
C LEU A 3 6.21 -18.48 -5.51
N TYR A 4 6.49 -18.82 -4.25
CA TYR A 4 7.70 -18.33 -3.57
C TYR A 4 8.97 -19.08 -3.97
N LYS A 5 8.83 -20.30 -4.51
CA LYS A 5 9.95 -21.07 -5.08
C LYS A 5 10.32 -20.56 -6.47
N ASP A 6 9.33 -20.15 -7.25
CA ASP A 6 9.52 -19.60 -8.59
C ASP A 6 10.01 -18.15 -8.55
N HIS A 7 9.73 -17.45 -7.44
CA HIS A 7 10.15 -16.06 -7.20
C HIS A 7 10.92 -15.91 -5.87
N PRO A 8 12.11 -16.49 -5.72
CA PRO A 8 12.91 -16.35 -4.50
C PRO A 8 13.47 -14.93 -4.32
N LEU A 9 13.69 -14.53 -3.06
CA LEU A 9 14.35 -13.28 -2.70
C LEU A 9 15.84 -13.55 -2.44
N HIS A 10 16.69 -13.32 -3.45
CA HIS A 10 18.11 -13.63 -3.37
C HIS A 10 18.96 -12.60 -2.63
N HIS A 11 18.46 -11.37 -2.47
CA HIS A 11 19.19 -10.30 -1.80
C HIS A 11 18.42 -9.79 -0.59
N THR A 12 19.16 -9.24 0.37
CA THR A 12 18.61 -8.64 1.59
C THR A 12 17.79 -7.39 1.31
N ASP A 13 17.85 -6.81 0.11
CA ASP A 13 17.03 -5.67 -0.30
C ASP A 13 16.00 -6.05 -1.38
N SER A 14 15.80 -7.34 -1.63
CA SER A 14 14.80 -7.82 -2.59
C SER A 14 13.39 -7.80 -1.99
N ILE A 15 12.45 -7.39 -2.83
CA ILE A 15 11.01 -7.41 -2.57
C ILE A 15 10.29 -8.05 -3.75
N ARG A 16 9.10 -8.60 -3.53
CA ARG A 16 8.19 -8.99 -4.61
C ARG A 16 7.21 -7.86 -4.91
N LEU A 17 6.85 -7.71 -6.17
CA LEU A 17 5.86 -6.75 -6.65
C LEU A 17 4.80 -7.49 -7.45
N LEU A 18 3.55 -7.19 -7.16
CA LEU A 18 2.33 -7.75 -7.71
C LEU A 18 1.77 -6.84 -8.80
N THR A 19 1.42 -7.37 -9.97
CA THR A 19 0.68 -6.61 -11.00
C THR A 19 -0.71 -7.22 -11.14
N VAL A 20 -1.76 -6.40 -11.02
CA VAL A 20 -3.15 -6.83 -11.23
C VAL A 20 -3.50 -6.63 -12.70
N HIS A 21 -3.97 -7.70 -13.36
CA HIS A 21 -4.32 -7.66 -14.77
C HIS A 21 -5.79 -7.25 -14.99
N ALA A 22 -6.04 -6.56 -16.11
CA ALA A 22 -7.36 -6.02 -16.47
C ALA A 22 -8.28 -7.05 -17.15
N ASP A 23 -7.99 -8.35 -17.00
CA ASP A 23 -8.64 -9.43 -17.73
C ASP A 23 -10.16 -9.44 -17.50
N ASN A 24 -10.91 -9.61 -18.60
CA ASN A 24 -12.36 -9.42 -18.67
C ASN A 24 -13.19 -10.62 -18.15
N THR A 25 -12.59 -11.53 -17.40
CA THR A 25 -13.31 -12.62 -16.74
C THR A 25 -14.01 -12.09 -15.49
N ALA A 26 -15.32 -11.87 -15.61
CA ALA A 26 -16.17 -11.37 -14.54
C ALA A 26 -15.99 -12.22 -13.27
N GLY A 27 -15.41 -11.62 -12.22
CA GLY A 27 -15.28 -12.21 -10.88
C GLY A 27 -13.90 -12.73 -10.50
N ASP A 28 -13.01 -13.00 -11.45
CA ASP A 28 -11.66 -13.53 -11.15
C ASP A 28 -10.60 -12.42 -11.26
N ILE A 29 -9.75 -12.30 -10.23
CA ILE A 29 -8.58 -11.42 -10.26
C ILE A 29 -7.37 -12.26 -10.67
N ASN A 30 -6.78 -11.90 -11.81
CA ASN A 30 -5.52 -12.47 -12.26
C ASN A 30 -4.38 -11.51 -11.94
N VAL A 31 -3.30 -12.05 -11.39
CA VAL A 31 -2.13 -11.28 -10.99
C VAL A 31 -0.85 -11.95 -11.48
N SER A 32 0.20 -11.17 -11.68
CA SER A 32 1.57 -11.66 -11.85
C SER A 32 2.46 -11.10 -10.76
N ILE A 33 3.54 -11.80 -10.46
CA ILE A 33 4.52 -11.38 -9.47
C ILE A 33 5.90 -11.30 -10.13
N ARG A 34 6.70 -10.34 -9.67
CA ARG A 34 8.11 -10.23 -10.05
C ARG A 34 8.95 -9.80 -8.85
N THR A 35 10.23 -10.16 -8.86
CA THR A 35 11.18 -9.69 -7.85
C THR A 35 11.83 -8.38 -8.31
N ALA A 36 12.06 -7.48 -7.38
CA ALA A 36 12.80 -6.24 -7.58
C ALA A 36 13.72 -5.98 -6.39
N ARG A 37 14.78 -5.19 -6.57
CA ARG A 37 15.66 -4.76 -5.48
C ARG A 37 15.36 -3.31 -5.13
N LEU A 38 15.21 -2.98 -3.86
CA LEU A 38 15.02 -1.61 -3.41
C LEU A 38 16.18 -0.71 -3.84
N SER A 39 17.43 -1.19 -3.81
CA SER A 39 18.60 -0.43 -4.30
C SER A 39 18.51 -0.03 -5.78
N ALA A 40 17.76 -0.77 -6.58
CA ALA A 40 17.51 -0.43 -7.99
C ALA A 40 16.41 0.64 -8.17
N LYS A 41 15.81 1.12 -7.07
CA LYS A 41 14.76 2.15 -7.04
C LYS A 41 13.60 1.84 -7.99
N PRO A 42 12.94 0.67 -7.85
CA PRO A 42 11.79 0.33 -8.69
C PRO A 42 10.65 1.33 -8.44
N SER A 43 9.88 1.65 -9.47
CA SER A 43 8.60 2.33 -9.30
C SER A 43 7.53 1.30 -8.92
N PHE A 44 6.82 1.56 -7.82
CA PHE A 44 5.72 0.74 -7.32
C PHE A 44 4.83 1.53 -6.37
N THR A 45 3.62 1.04 -6.13
CA THR A 45 2.67 1.56 -5.16
C THR A 45 2.58 0.58 -3.98
N ALA A 46 2.67 1.06 -2.74
CA ALA A 46 2.45 0.22 -1.57
C ALA A 46 0.97 0.26 -1.15
N LEU A 47 0.39 -0.90 -0.85
CA LEU A 47 -0.97 -0.98 -0.31
C LEU A 47 -0.92 -1.10 1.22
N SER A 48 -1.69 -0.27 1.90
CA SER A 48 -1.93 -0.33 3.34
C SER A 48 -3.39 -0.65 3.60
N TYR A 49 -3.67 -1.70 4.35
CA TYR A 49 -5.01 -2.19 4.64
C TYR A 49 -4.99 -3.07 5.89
N THR A 50 -6.13 -3.28 6.52
CA THR A 50 -6.23 -4.19 7.67
C THR A 50 -6.42 -5.63 7.20
N TRP A 51 -5.66 -6.54 7.80
CA TRP A 51 -5.81 -7.98 7.59
C TRP A 51 -6.97 -8.53 8.42
N GLY A 52 -8.06 -8.89 7.76
CA GLY A 52 -9.21 -9.47 8.44
C GLY A 52 -9.75 -8.61 9.59
N SER A 53 -10.43 -9.23 10.56
CA SER A 53 -11.05 -8.49 11.66
C SER A 53 -10.00 -8.20 12.74
N PRO A 54 -9.76 -6.94 13.12
CA PRO A 54 -8.80 -6.60 14.17
C PRO A 54 -9.32 -6.93 15.58
N VAL A 55 -10.56 -7.39 15.70
CA VAL A 55 -11.23 -7.66 16.96
C VAL A 55 -11.68 -9.12 17.06
N ASP A 56 -11.71 -9.64 18.28
CA ASP A 56 -12.17 -11.01 18.57
C ASP A 56 -13.65 -11.21 18.15
N GLU A 57 -14.04 -12.42 17.78
CA GLU A 57 -15.42 -12.75 17.34
C GLU A 57 -16.50 -12.39 18.37
N ARG A 58 -16.12 -12.31 19.65
CA ARG A 58 -17.00 -11.92 20.76
C ARG A 58 -17.15 -10.41 20.89
N HIS A 59 -16.30 -9.63 20.23
CA HIS A 59 -16.34 -8.18 20.31
C HIS A 59 -17.55 -7.63 19.53
N PRO A 60 -18.29 -6.64 20.06
CA PRO A 60 -19.48 -6.09 19.40
C PRO A 60 -19.22 -5.49 18.01
N SER A 61 -17.98 -5.10 17.72
CA SER A 61 -17.56 -4.59 16.42
C SER A 61 -16.97 -5.65 15.49
N TYR A 62 -17.01 -6.94 15.85
CA TYR A 62 -16.57 -8.02 14.97
C TYR A 62 -17.47 -8.10 13.75
N ARG A 63 -16.85 -8.25 12.58
CA ARG A 63 -17.56 -8.42 11.32
C ARG A 63 -17.10 -9.70 10.68
N LYS A 64 -18.02 -10.66 10.57
CA LYS A 64 -17.80 -11.92 9.83
C LYS A 64 -17.27 -11.67 8.40
N TYR A 65 -17.69 -10.57 7.78
CA TYR A 65 -17.21 -10.09 6.49
C TYR A 65 -15.67 -10.02 6.42
N ASP A 66 -15.00 -9.56 7.48
CA ASP A 66 -13.54 -9.41 7.47
C ASP A 66 -12.83 -10.78 7.37
N MET A 67 -13.48 -11.87 7.77
CA MET A 67 -12.92 -13.21 7.79
C MET A 67 -13.23 -14.04 6.53
N LEU A 68 -14.06 -13.52 5.61
CA LEU A 68 -14.37 -14.20 4.36
C LEU A 68 -13.14 -14.25 3.46
N LYS A 69 -12.91 -15.42 2.83
CA LYS A 69 -11.77 -15.65 1.94
C LYS A 69 -12.20 -15.76 0.49
N TYR A 70 -11.46 -15.08 -0.37
CA TYR A 70 -11.59 -15.10 -1.82
C TYR A 70 -10.31 -15.68 -2.42
N HIS A 71 -10.39 -16.10 -3.67
CA HIS A 71 -9.24 -16.62 -4.40
C HIS A 71 -8.88 -15.69 -5.55
N ILE A 72 -7.58 -15.47 -5.72
CA ILE A 72 -7.01 -14.84 -6.90
C ILE A 72 -6.12 -15.85 -7.62
N SER A 73 -5.91 -15.65 -8.92
CA SER A 73 -5.02 -16.49 -9.74
C SER A 73 -3.69 -15.80 -9.92
N CYS A 74 -2.58 -16.48 -9.63
CA CYS A 74 -1.24 -16.01 -9.93
C CYS A 74 -0.48 -17.12 -10.67
N ALA A 75 -0.15 -16.90 -11.94
CA ALA A 75 0.53 -17.88 -12.78
C ALA A 75 -0.13 -19.28 -12.77
N GLY A 76 -1.47 -19.34 -12.67
CA GLY A 76 -2.24 -20.59 -12.59
C GLY A 76 -2.37 -21.19 -11.19
N GLU A 77 -1.70 -20.64 -10.17
CA GLU A 77 -1.91 -21.00 -8.78
C GLU A 77 -3.05 -20.18 -8.15
N ARG A 78 -3.85 -20.81 -7.28
CA ARG A 78 -4.89 -20.13 -6.49
C ARG A 78 -4.33 -19.65 -5.17
N ILE A 79 -4.41 -18.35 -4.92
CA ILE A 79 -3.99 -17.72 -3.66
C ILE A 79 -5.24 -17.29 -2.91
N ALA A 80 -5.39 -17.76 -1.67
CA ALA A 80 -6.47 -17.37 -0.78
C ALA A 80 -6.12 -16.05 -0.07
N ILE A 81 -6.99 -15.05 -0.19
CA ILE A 81 -6.86 -13.74 0.45
C ILE A 81 -8.15 -13.37 1.19
N TYR A 82 -8.06 -12.49 2.18
CA TYR A 82 -9.24 -11.98 2.86
C TYR A 82 -10.05 -11.03 1.97
N GLN A 83 -11.36 -10.94 2.23
CA GLN A 83 -12.29 -10.12 1.47
C GLN A 83 -11.84 -8.66 1.37
N ASN A 84 -11.32 -8.10 2.46
CA ASN A 84 -10.85 -6.72 2.48
C ASN A 84 -9.77 -6.46 1.42
N LEU A 85 -8.79 -7.37 1.30
CA LEU A 85 -7.76 -7.28 0.27
C LEU A 85 -8.33 -7.55 -1.13
N PHE A 86 -9.21 -8.54 -1.26
CA PHE A 86 -9.83 -8.86 -2.55
C PHE A 86 -10.55 -7.63 -3.13
N GLU A 87 -11.35 -6.96 -2.33
CA GLU A 87 -12.09 -5.77 -2.78
C GLU A 87 -11.17 -4.57 -3.05
N ALA A 88 -10.09 -4.40 -2.28
CA ALA A 88 -9.06 -3.42 -2.60
C ALA A 88 -8.45 -3.67 -3.99
N LEU A 89 -8.14 -4.92 -4.31
CA LEU A 89 -7.58 -5.30 -5.61
C LEU A 89 -8.61 -5.13 -6.75
N VAL A 90 -9.90 -5.43 -6.51
CA VAL A 90 -10.98 -5.14 -7.48
C VAL A 90 -11.03 -3.64 -7.78
N GLN A 91 -11.04 -2.80 -6.75
CA GLN A 91 -11.11 -1.35 -6.92
C GLN A 91 -9.88 -0.80 -7.65
N LEU A 92 -8.67 -1.27 -7.30
CA LEU A 92 -7.43 -0.88 -7.99
C LEU A 92 -7.47 -1.29 -9.46
N ARG A 93 -7.98 -2.48 -9.77
CA ARG A 93 -8.17 -2.92 -11.16
C ARG A 93 -9.13 -2.02 -11.93
N GLU A 94 -10.25 -1.64 -11.33
CA GLU A 94 -11.25 -0.73 -11.96
C GLU A 94 -10.70 0.66 -12.25
N THR A 95 -9.76 1.14 -11.42
CA THR A 95 -9.05 2.41 -11.70
C THR A 95 -8.06 2.32 -12.86
N GLN A 96 -7.92 1.14 -13.50
CA GLN A 96 -7.00 0.84 -14.61
C GLN A 96 -5.52 1.16 -14.30
N GLU A 97 -5.15 1.19 -13.03
CA GLU A 97 -3.79 1.44 -12.62
C GLU A 97 -2.99 0.12 -12.68
N GLN A 98 -2.23 -0.07 -13.77
CA GLN A 98 -1.35 -1.25 -13.94
C GLN A 98 0.01 -1.09 -13.22
N SER A 99 0.11 -0.14 -12.29
CA SER A 99 1.31 0.07 -11.49
C SER A 99 1.63 -1.19 -10.67
N PRO A 100 2.89 -1.63 -10.59
CA PRO A 100 3.29 -2.69 -9.67
C PRO A 100 2.92 -2.33 -8.23
N LEU A 101 2.31 -3.27 -7.51
CA LEU A 101 1.86 -3.13 -6.15
C LEU A 101 2.77 -3.92 -5.20
N TRP A 102 3.06 -3.35 -4.03
CA TRP A 102 3.55 -4.11 -2.90
C TRP A 102 2.40 -4.36 -1.93
N VAL A 103 2.07 -5.64 -1.72
CA VAL A 103 1.00 -6.10 -0.83
C VAL A 103 1.61 -7.14 0.11
N ASP A 104 1.80 -6.78 1.37
CA ASP A 104 2.44 -7.61 2.40
C ASP A 104 1.94 -9.08 2.46
N ALA A 105 0.63 -9.33 2.40
CA ALA A 105 0.05 -10.66 2.49
C ALA A 105 0.39 -11.59 1.30
N ILE A 106 0.81 -11.02 0.16
CA ILE A 106 1.11 -11.77 -1.07
C ILE A 106 2.60 -11.68 -1.42
N CYS A 107 3.22 -10.52 -1.23
CA CYS A 107 4.61 -10.28 -1.61
C CYS A 107 5.61 -10.94 -0.64
N ILE A 108 5.18 -11.25 0.58
CA ILE A 108 5.97 -11.89 1.63
C ILE A 108 5.47 -13.33 1.83
N ASP A 109 6.38 -14.30 1.89
CA ASP A 109 6.05 -15.67 2.29
C ASP A 109 5.72 -15.73 3.79
N GLN A 110 4.42 -15.64 4.08
CA GLN A 110 3.89 -15.65 5.44
C GLN A 110 4.17 -16.95 6.22
N ARG A 111 4.60 -18.02 5.55
CA ARG A 111 4.92 -19.31 6.17
C ARG A 111 6.41 -19.47 6.44
N ASN A 112 7.25 -18.56 5.94
CA ASN A 112 8.68 -18.54 6.19
C ASN A 112 8.99 -17.43 7.20
N ASP A 113 9.18 -17.80 8.46
CA ASP A 113 9.42 -16.83 9.54
C ASP A 113 10.69 -15.98 9.32
N GLU A 114 11.74 -16.56 8.73
CA GLU A 114 12.98 -15.85 8.41
C GLU A 114 12.73 -14.77 7.35
N GLU A 115 12.08 -15.14 6.24
CA GLU A 115 11.71 -14.20 5.18
C GLU A 115 10.76 -13.12 5.72
N ARG A 116 9.72 -13.52 6.47
CA ARG A 116 8.74 -12.60 7.06
C ARG A 116 9.43 -11.57 7.94
N ASN A 117 10.25 -12.01 8.90
CA ASN A 117 10.94 -11.10 9.81
C ASN A 117 11.89 -10.16 9.05
N HIS A 118 12.59 -10.67 8.04
CA HIS A 118 13.46 -9.87 7.20
C HIS A 118 12.68 -8.80 6.41
N GLN A 119 11.54 -9.16 5.83
CA GLN A 119 10.68 -8.21 5.10
C GLN A 119 10.04 -7.17 6.04
N LEU A 120 9.66 -7.56 7.27
CA LEU A 120 9.18 -6.62 8.29
C LEU A 120 10.23 -5.54 8.61
N LEU A 121 11.51 -5.90 8.67
CA LEU A 121 12.60 -4.93 8.85
C LEU A 121 12.77 -3.99 7.65
N LEU A 122 12.40 -4.43 6.45
CA LEU A 122 12.42 -3.59 5.24
C LEU A 122 11.20 -2.68 5.11
N MET A 123 10.09 -2.94 5.81
CA MET A 123 8.84 -2.17 5.65
C MET A 123 9.04 -0.64 5.68
N PRO A 124 9.80 -0.05 6.62
CA PRO A 124 10.03 1.41 6.61
C PRO A 124 10.63 1.89 5.29
N SER A 125 11.59 1.14 4.72
CA SER A 125 12.23 1.46 3.45
C SER A 125 11.29 1.25 2.27
N ILE A 126 10.44 0.23 2.31
CA ILE A 126 9.46 -0.07 1.26
C ILE A 126 8.44 1.06 1.15
N TYR A 127 7.81 1.45 2.26
CA TYR A 127 6.84 2.56 2.26
C TYR A 127 7.50 3.89 1.89
N HIS A 128 8.72 4.14 2.35
CA HIS A 128 9.46 5.35 2.01
C HIS A 128 9.82 5.46 0.51
N GLN A 129 10.12 4.32 -0.14
CA GLN A 129 10.52 4.29 -1.56
C GLN A 129 9.36 4.05 -2.52
N ALA A 130 8.16 3.77 -2.02
CA ALA A 130 6.98 3.64 -2.86
C ALA A 130 6.67 4.98 -3.53
N SER A 131 6.33 4.92 -4.82
CA SER A 131 5.88 6.09 -5.59
C SER A 131 4.61 6.67 -4.97
N TRP A 132 3.70 5.78 -4.56
CA TRP A 132 2.47 6.12 -3.86
C TRP A 132 2.21 5.13 -2.74
N VAL A 133 1.52 5.57 -1.70
CA VAL A 133 0.93 4.67 -0.72
C VAL A 133 -0.58 4.78 -0.83
N VAL A 134 -1.21 3.69 -1.26
CA VAL A 134 -2.65 3.56 -1.28
C VAL A 134 -3.10 3.00 0.05
N ILE A 135 -4.00 3.70 0.74
CA ILE A 135 -4.61 3.13 1.93
C ILE A 135 -6.08 2.82 1.68
N TRP A 136 -6.41 1.57 1.97
CA TRP A 136 -7.72 1.00 1.81
C TRP A 136 -8.37 0.79 3.18
N LEU A 137 -9.49 1.47 3.39
CA LEU A 137 -10.21 1.46 4.66
C LEU A 137 -11.33 0.41 4.70
N GLY A 138 -11.51 -0.37 3.64
CA GLY A 138 -12.68 -1.22 3.45
C GLY A 138 -13.84 -0.47 2.79
N ARG A 139 -14.92 -1.20 2.47
CA ARG A 139 -16.11 -0.62 1.85
C ARG A 139 -16.75 0.40 2.79
N SER A 140 -17.16 1.53 2.22
CA SER A 140 -17.89 2.56 2.95
C SER A 140 -19.17 1.97 3.52
N ASP A 141 -19.20 1.82 4.84
CA ASP A 141 -20.43 1.73 5.61
C ASP A 141 -20.56 2.98 6.49
N ALA A 142 -21.71 3.14 7.15
CA ALA A 142 -21.97 4.30 8.01
C ALA A 142 -20.92 4.48 9.13
N ALA A 143 -20.12 3.45 9.46
CA ALA A 143 -19.07 3.51 10.48
C ALA A 143 -17.73 4.04 9.94
N ASN A 144 -17.42 3.82 8.65
CA ASN A 144 -16.17 4.28 8.03
C ASN A 144 -16.09 5.80 7.77
N ASN A 145 -17.22 6.50 7.81
CA ASN A 145 -17.25 7.96 7.66
C ASN A 145 -16.43 8.70 8.73
N GLY A 146 -16.36 8.16 9.96
CA GLY A 146 -15.58 8.76 11.05
C GLY A 146 -14.07 8.62 10.86
N ALA A 147 -13.60 7.48 10.33
CA ALA A 147 -12.19 7.23 10.05
C ALA A 147 -11.69 8.13 8.91
N ILE A 148 -12.47 8.26 7.83
CA ILE A 148 -12.17 9.15 6.71
C ILE A 148 -12.10 10.61 7.18
N GLN A 149 -13.08 11.06 7.99
CA GLN A 149 -13.05 12.41 8.57
C GLN A 149 -11.85 12.63 9.51
N THR A 150 -11.45 11.62 10.27
CA THR A 150 -10.28 11.70 11.16
C THR A 150 -8.98 11.75 10.37
N LEU A 151 -8.85 10.97 9.30
CA LEU A 151 -7.71 11.02 8.39
C LEU A 151 -7.59 12.37 7.69
N ASN A 152 -8.71 12.94 7.23
CA ASN A 152 -8.73 14.30 6.70
C ASN A 152 -8.25 15.33 7.74
N ARG A 153 -8.67 15.21 9.01
CA ARG A 153 -8.22 16.11 10.10
C ARG A 153 -6.75 15.90 10.47
N LEU A 154 -6.22 14.68 10.37
CA LEU A 154 -4.80 14.41 10.61
C LEU A 154 -3.94 14.93 9.46
N GLN A 155 -4.44 14.90 8.23
CA GLN A 155 -3.81 15.54 7.07
C GLN A 155 -3.64 17.04 7.30
N ASP A 156 -4.67 17.73 7.82
CA ASP A 156 -4.59 19.15 8.17
C ASP A 156 -3.53 19.43 9.25
N ARG A 157 -3.33 18.52 10.21
CA ARG A 157 -2.38 18.71 11.32
C ARG A 157 -0.94 18.34 10.97
N ILE A 158 -0.71 17.37 10.10
CA ILE A 158 0.62 17.02 9.59
C ILE A 158 1.14 18.14 8.67
N LEU A 159 0.26 18.78 7.90
CA LEU A 159 0.60 19.98 7.12
C LEU A 159 1.04 21.16 8.01
N LEU A 160 0.36 21.38 9.14
CA LEU A 160 0.70 22.46 10.08
C LEU A 160 1.97 22.18 10.88
N ALA A 161 2.22 20.94 11.29
CA ALA A 161 3.44 20.56 12.00
C ALA A 161 4.68 20.69 11.12
N SER A 162 4.57 20.36 9.82
CA SER A 162 5.66 20.50 8.84
C SER A 162 6.02 21.95 8.53
N LEU A 163 5.08 22.89 8.71
CA LEU A 163 5.32 24.33 8.58
C LEU A 163 5.96 24.95 9.83
N SER A 164 5.77 24.34 11.01
CA SER A 164 6.29 24.86 12.28
C SER A 164 7.74 24.48 12.60
N VAL A 165 8.36 23.57 11.83
CA VAL A 165 9.75 23.10 12.06
C VAL A 165 10.79 23.91 11.25
N ASN A 166 10.37 24.88 10.44
CA ASN A 166 11.26 25.66 9.56
C ASN A 166 11.57 27.08 10.05
N ASP A 167 11.75 27.27 11.36
CA ASP A 167 12.37 28.50 11.86
C ASP A 167 13.29 28.16 13.04
N ASP A 168 14.54 27.83 12.72
CA ASP A 168 15.72 28.46 13.33
C ASP A 168 17.01 27.83 12.78
N SER A 169 17.95 28.70 12.40
CA SER A 169 19.39 28.46 12.13
C SER A 169 19.81 28.26 10.67
N ALA A 170 19.94 29.38 9.95
CA ALA A 170 20.85 29.50 8.82
C ALA A 170 22.32 29.52 9.30
N CYS A 171 23.14 28.55 8.88
CA CYS A 171 24.60 28.66 8.93
C CYS A 171 25.32 27.59 8.06
N HIS A 172 25.78 28.04 6.88
CA HIS A 172 27.00 27.64 6.15
C HIS A 172 27.11 26.29 5.38
N THR A 173 27.20 26.47 4.05
CA THR A 173 28.04 25.79 3.04
C THR A 173 27.74 24.36 2.59
N GLY A 174 27.43 24.23 1.28
CA GLY A 174 28.12 23.30 0.39
C GLY A 174 27.39 22.04 -0.08
N ARG A 175 26.99 22.05 -1.37
CA ARG A 175 26.78 20.92 -2.30
C ARG A 175 25.61 19.95 -2.04
N GLY A 176 24.68 19.96 -3.01
CA GLY A 176 23.87 18.80 -3.38
C GLY A 176 22.77 18.41 -2.40
N GLY A 177 21.74 19.25 -2.26
CA GLY A 177 20.56 18.89 -1.48
C GLY A 177 19.80 17.69 -2.10
N PRO A 178 19.33 16.72 -1.29
CA PRO A 178 18.49 15.63 -1.76
C PRO A 178 17.17 16.19 -2.31
N ARG A 179 16.74 15.67 -3.47
CA ARG A 179 15.43 15.97 -4.07
C ARG A 179 14.34 15.61 -3.05
N ALA A 180 13.45 16.56 -2.76
CA ALA A 180 12.30 16.37 -1.90
C ALA A 180 11.47 15.17 -2.38
N ILE A 181 11.03 14.36 -1.42
CA ILE A 181 10.28 13.12 -1.61
C ILE A 181 8.80 13.51 -1.66
N GLU A 182 8.22 13.56 -2.86
CA GLU A 182 6.77 13.74 -3.05
C GLU A 182 6.07 12.38 -2.94
N SER A 183 6.01 11.79 -1.75
CA SER A 183 5.15 10.63 -1.50
C SER A 183 3.71 11.12 -1.31
N LEU A 184 2.86 11.00 -2.34
CA LEU A 184 1.42 11.28 -2.20
C LEU A 184 0.75 10.10 -1.52
N LEU A 185 -0.07 10.44 -0.54
CA LEU A 185 -0.96 9.53 0.15
C LEU A 185 -2.28 9.53 -0.63
N ILE A 186 -2.62 8.41 -1.27
CA ILE A 186 -3.89 8.26 -1.97
C ILE A 186 -4.77 7.33 -1.13
N TRP A 187 -5.96 7.77 -0.76
CA TRP A 187 -6.93 6.91 -0.11
C TRP A 187 -8.03 6.60 -1.11
N VAL A 188 -8.37 5.33 -1.27
CA VAL A 188 -9.41 4.90 -2.21
C VAL A 188 -10.60 4.38 -1.40
N THR A 189 -11.78 4.94 -1.67
CA THR A 189 -13.07 4.47 -1.14
C THR A 189 -14.00 4.15 -2.31
N GLN A 190 -15.04 3.34 -2.08
CA GLN A 190 -15.93 2.85 -3.13
C GLN A 190 -16.70 3.96 -3.87
N ASP A 191 -16.88 5.15 -3.28
CA ASP A 191 -17.70 6.23 -3.86
C ASP A 191 -17.05 6.96 -5.05
N ASN A 192 -16.02 6.39 -5.67
CA ASN A 192 -15.31 6.95 -6.83
C ASN A 192 -14.69 8.35 -6.58
N HIS A 193 -14.78 8.86 -5.36
CA HIS A 193 -14.06 10.04 -4.92
C HIS A 193 -12.61 9.64 -4.67
N LYS A 194 -11.78 9.75 -5.70
CA LYS A 194 -10.33 9.90 -5.53
C LYS A 194 -10.11 11.16 -4.70
N GLY A 195 -10.01 11.02 -3.37
CA GLY A 195 -9.49 12.06 -2.50
C GLY A 195 -8.00 12.15 -2.75
N VAL A 196 -7.59 12.93 -3.75
CA VAL A 196 -6.18 13.19 -4.03
C VAL A 196 -5.70 14.27 -3.07
N GLY A 197 -4.96 13.87 -2.04
CA GLY A 197 -4.32 14.79 -1.11
C GLY A 197 -2.98 15.26 -1.66
N TYR A 198 -2.96 16.30 -2.49
CA TYR A 198 -1.71 16.87 -3.02
C TYR A 198 -0.85 17.51 -1.92
N THR A 199 0.40 17.11 -1.84
CA THR A 199 1.49 17.86 -1.18
C THR A 199 2.47 18.35 -2.24
N THR A 200 1.98 19.18 -3.16
CA THR A 200 2.87 19.86 -4.12
C THR A 200 3.50 21.06 -3.40
N THR A 201 4.79 20.97 -3.08
CA THR A 201 5.56 22.16 -2.70
C THR A 201 6.01 22.85 -3.99
N SER A 202 5.10 23.59 -4.64
CA SER A 202 5.48 24.50 -5.73
C SER A 202 5.88 25.85 -5.13
N ARG A 203 7.20 26.10 -5.04
CA ARG A 203 7.72 27.46 -4.89
C ARG A 203 7.36 28.24 -6.15
N GLY A 204 6.34 29.10 -6.06
CA GLY A 204 6.14 30.18 -7.02
C GLY A 204 7.33 31.14 -6.92
N GLN A 205 8.08 31.26 -8.02
CA GLN A 205 9.04 32.35 -8.19
C GLN A 205 8.26 33.65 -8.40
N ASN A 206 8.45 34.61 -7.50
CA ASN A 206 8.65 36.03 -7.80
C ASN A 206 9.17 36.74 -6.55
#